data_AF-A0A8T4B6T4-F1
#
_entry.id   AF-A0A8T4B6T4-F1
#
_cell.length_a   1.000
_cell.length_b   1.000
_cell.length_c   1.000
_cell.angle_alpha   90.00
_cell.angle_beta   90.00
_cell.angle_gamma   90.00
#
_symmetry.space_group_name_H-M   'P 1'
#
loop_
_entity.id
_entity.type
_entity.pdbx_description
1 polymer ?
#
loop_
_entity_poly.entity_id
_entity_poly.type
_entity_poly.pdbx_seq_one_letter_code
_entity_poly.pdbx_strand_id
1 'polypeptide(L)'
;MVMTGRIYVPSAVEENGAVVGMGCFSTQETAMNVLRSFLKKSHQVPLERASIASWEVDVVGDDAVTMLSEFECRVCPVCHRTTFWIDIARFKAMCYGSACAAWIEESSVEADVINCGWPPTQFSEQVETIDDAMRSLRRIAAQAEAAGLSALDSNIQIDP
;
A
#
# COMPACT_ATOMS: atom_id res chain seq x y z
N MET A 1 -2.44 -37.62 13.16
CA MET A 1 -2.50 -36.77 11.96
C MET A 1 -2.02 -35.39 12.38
N VAL A 2 -0.80 -35.01 12.03
CA VAL A 2 -0.33 -33.64 12.28
C VAL A 2 -1.12 -32.76 11.33
N MET A 3 -1.93 -31.84 11.85
CA MET A 3 -2.52 -30.82 10.99
C MET A 3 -1.37 -29.89 10.58
N THR A 4 -0.93 -30.02 9.33
CA THR A 4 -0.02 -29.07 8.70
C THR A 4 -0.69 -27.70 8.77
N GLY A 5 -0.12 -26.80 9.57
CA GLY A 5 -0.63 -25.44 9.73
C GLY A 5 -0.05 -24.54 8.64
N ARG A 6 -0.85 -23.64 8.11
CA ARG A 6 -0.35 -22.51 7.32
C ARG A 6 -0.14 -21.31 8.24
N ILE A 7 1.02 -20.67 8.14
CA ILE A 7 1.30 -19.40 8.82
C ILE A 7 1.49 -18.29 7.81
N TYR A 8 1.33 -17.05 8.26
CA TYR A 8 1.46 -15.85 7.45
C TYR A 8 2.55 -14.97 8.04
N VAL A 9 3.53 -14.61 7.21
CA VAL A 9 4.75 -13.92 7.61
C VAL A 9 4.84 -12.59 6.87
N PRO A 10 4.48 -11.47 7.52
CA PRO A 10 4.75 -10.13 7.00
C PRO A 10 6.21 -9.75 7.24
N SER A 11 6.83 -9.17 6.23
CA SER A 11 8.22 -8.72 6.29
C SER A 11 8.45 -7.45 5.46
N ALA A 12 9.55 -6.76 5.73
CA ALA A 12 10.03 -5.66 4.90
C ALA A 12 11.53 -5.78 4.65
N VAL A 13 12.00 -5.17 3.57
CA VAL A 13 13.40 -5.12 3.16
C VAL A 13 13.84 -3.67 3.20
N GLU A 14 14.89 -3.39 3.96
CA GLU A 14 15.55 -2.08 3.98
C GLU A 14 16.44 -1.89 2.75
N GLU A 15 16.78 -0.64 2.40
CA GLU A 15 17.66 -0.31 1.26
C GLU A 15 19.06 -0.98 1.34
N ASN A 16 19.49 -1.38 2.53
CA ASN A 16 20.75 -2.10 2.75
C ASN A 16 20.62 -3.63 2.54
N GLY A 17 19.44 -4.13 2.19
CA GLY A 17 19.11 -5.54 2.02
C GLY A 17 18.73 -6.28 3.30
N ALA A 18 18.69 -5.62 4.46
CA ALA A 18 18.29 -6.22 5.72
C ALA A 18 16.78 -6.54 5.71
N VAL A 19 16.43 -7.72 6.20
CA VAL A 19 15.03 -8.17 6.30
C VAL A 19 14.51 -7.92 7.71
N VAL A 20 13.43 -7.15 7.80
CA VAL A 20 12.67 -6.89 9.02
C VAL A 20 11.45 -7.82 9.05
N GLY A 21 11.55 -8.89 9.82
CA GLY A 21 10.41 -9.78 10.10
C GLY A 21 9.48 -9.17 11.14
N MET A 22 8.16 -9.20 10.89
CA MET A 22 7.15 -8.60 11.78
C MET A 22 6.39 -9.64 12.62
N GLY A 23 6.77 -10.91 12.52
CA GLY A 23 6.19 -12.03 13.25
C GLY A 23 5.57 -13.11 12.34
N CYS A 24 4.98 -14.12 12.96
CA CYS A 24 4.27 -15.20 12.29
C CYS A 24 2.84 -15.27 12.84
N PHE A 25 1.85 -15.34 11.96
CA PHE A 25 0.43 -15.28 12.34
C PHE A 25 -0.34 -16.46 11.76
N SER A 26 -1.39 -16.90 12.45
CA SER A 26 -2.25 -18.00 11.99
C SER A 26 -3.31 -17.56 10.96
N THR A 27 -3.48 -16.25 10.75
CA THR A 27 -4.44 -15.71 9.77
C THR A 27 -3.80 -14.65 8.89
N GLN A 28 -4.21 -14.61 7.61
CA GLN A 28 -3.74 -13.62 6.64
C GLN A 28 -4.15 -12.19 7.04
N GLU A 29 -5.36 -12.04 7.58
CA GLU A 29 -5.90 -10.74 7.98
C GLU A 29 -5.06 -10.09 9.08
N THR A 30 -4.70 -10.84 10.13
CA THR A 30 -3.87 -10.31 11.21
C THR A 30 -2.48 -9.92 10.71
N ALA A 31 -1.83 -10.78 9.92
CA ALA A 31 -0.55 -10.48 9.30
C ALA A 31 -0.60 -9.21 8.43
N MET A 32 -1.67 -9.05 7.63
CA MET A 32 -1.86 -7.86 6.80
C MET A 32 -2.08 -6.60 7.64
N ASN A 33 -2.84 -6.67 8.73
CA ASN A 33 -3.06 -5.53 9.61
C ASN A 33 -1.77 -5.10 10.35
N VAL A 34 -0.93 -6.06 10.74
CA VAL A 34 0.41 -5.79 11.31
C VAL A 34 1.29 -5.11 10.26
N LEU A 35 1.33 -5.65 9.04
CA LEU A 35 2.08 -5.05 7.93
C LEU A 35 1.65 -3.59 7.71
N ARG A 36 0.35 -3.33 7.48
CA ARG A 36 -0.18 -1.97 7.30
C ARG A 36 0.20 -1.03 8.44
N SER A 37 0.18 -1.51 9.69
CA SER A 37 0.54 -0.72 10.86
C SER A 37 2.03 -0.37 10.88
N PHE A 38 2.88 -1.28 10.43
CA PHE A 38 4.31 -1.03 10.22
C PHE A 38 4.54 -0.02 9.10
N LEU A 39 3.88 -0.17 7.95
CA LEU A 39 4.03 0.72 6.79
C LEU A 39 3.64 2.17 7.10
N LYS A 40 2.74 2.43 8.05
CA LYS A 40 2.44 3.81 8.52
C LYS A 40 3.67 4.53 9.12
N LYS A 41 4.65 3.76 9.63
CA LYS A 41 5.91 4.26 10.20
C LYS A 41 7.06 4.20 9.20
N SER A 42 6.79 3.90 7.93
CA SER A 42 7.82 3.73 6.88
C SER A 42 8.74 4.95 6.73
N HIS A 43 8.24 6.16 7.00
CA HIS A 43 9.05 7.38 6.97
C HIS A 43 10.22 7.39 7.97
N GLN A 44 10.25 6.48 8.94
CA GLN A 44 11.28 6.36 9.97
C GLN A 44 12.41 5.40 9.57
N VAL A 45 12.20 4.58 8.53
CA VAL A 45 13.13 3.52 8.12
C VAL A 45 13.26 3.53 6.59
N PRO A 46 14.47 3.54 6.01
CA PRO A 46 14.65 3.48 4.56
C PRO A 46 14.29 2.09 4.05
N LEU A 47 13.03 1.91 3.64
CA LEU A 47 12.48 0.64 3.18
C LEU A 47 12.39 0.62 1.66
N GLU A 48 12.82 -0.49 1.06
CA GLU A 48 12.77 -0.76 -0.38
C GLU A 48 11.49 -1.51 -0.75
N ARG A 49 11.20 -2.59 -0.02
CA ARG A 49 10.10 -3.51 -0.30
C ARG A 49 9.42 -3.98 0.98
N ALA A 50 8.18 -4.40 0.88
CA ALA A 50 7.50 -5.14 1.93
C ALA A 50 6.65 -6.25 1.34
N SER A 51 6.38 -7.29 2.10
CA SER A 51 5.66 -8.45 1.59
C SER A 51 4.92 -9.20 2.67
N ILE A 52 4.00 -10.05 2.24
CA ILE A 52 3.38 -11.06 3.07
C ILE A 52 3.43 -12.39 2.32
N ALA A 53 3.99 -13.41 2.97
CA ALA A 53 4.05 -14.76 2.44
C ALA A 53 3.25 -15.72 3.33
N SER A 54 2.67 -16.76 2.75
CA SER A 54 2.20 -17.93 3.51
C SER A 54 3.25 -19.02 3.50
N TRP A 55 3.55 -19.57 4.67
CA TRP A 55 4.46 -20.70 4.83
C TRP A 55 3.69 -21.92 5.32
N GLU A 56 3.92 -23.06 4.69
CA GLU A 56 3.39 -24.35 5.12
C GLU A 56 4.32 -24.95 6.19
N VAL A 57 3.77 -25.23 7.38
CA VAL A 57 4.53 -25.83 8.49
C VAL A 57 4.84 -27.28 8.17
N ASP A 58 6.07 -27.70 8.47
CA ASP A 58 6.62 -29.04 8.22
C ASP A 58 6.75 -29.43 6.73
N VAL A 59 6.72 -28.45 5.83
CA VAL A 59 6.99 -28.64 4.40
C VAL A 59 8.37 -28.07 4.05
N VAL A 60 9.14 -28.80 3.23
CA VAL A 60 10.47 -28.40 2.77
C VAL A 60 10.46 -28.30 1.25
N GLY A 61 11.08 -27.25 0.71
CA GLY A 61 11.19 -26.99 -0.73
C GLY A 61 10.44 -25.72 -1.14
N ASP A 62 10.51 -25.39 -2.44
CA ASP A 62 9.97 -24.13 -2.96
C ASP A 62 8.44 -24.04 -2.82
N ASP A 63 7.75 -25.19 -2.81
CA ASP A 63 6.30 -25.26 -2.59
C ASP A 63 5.87 -24.93 -1.15
N ALA A 64 6.83 -24.83 -0.20
CA ALA A 64 6.54 -24.50 1.19
C ALA A 64 6.20 -23.02 1.41
N VAL A 65 6.55 -22.15 0.45
CA VAL A 65 6.39 -20.70 0.57
C VAL A 65 5.63 -20.15 -0.63
N THR A 66 4.53 -19.45 -0.36
CA THR A 66 3.79 -18.72 -1.39
C THR A 66 3.80 -17.23 -1.06
N MET A 67 4.31 -16.41 -1.98
CA MET A 67 4.21 -14.95 -1.87
C MET A 67 2.78 -14.51 -2.14
N LEU A 68 2.13 -13.84 -1.19
CA LEU A 68 0.72 -13.45 -1.31
C LEU A 68 0.54 -12.02 -1.82
N SER A 69 1.40 -11.11 -1.36
CA SER A 69 1.50 -9.72 -1.84
C SER A 69 2.93 -9.23 -1.66
N GLU A 70 3.39 -8.40 -2.59
CA GLU A 70 4.63 -7.63 -2.50
C GLU A 70 4.31 -6.15 -2.78
N PHE A 71 4.92 -5.29 -1.98
CA PHE A 71 4.73 -3.85 -1.94
C PHE A 71 6.06 -3.15 -2.24
N GLU A 72 6.09 -2.33 -3.27
CA GLU A 72 7.26 -1.46 -3.54
C GLU A 72 7.11 -0.11 -2.86
N CYS A 73 8.23 0.42 -2.35
CA CYS A 73 8.28 1.78 -1.83
C CYS A 73 8.49 2.77 -2.98
N ARG A 74 7.58 3.73 -3.17
CA ARG A 74 7.71 4.77 -4.19
C ARG A 74 7.12 6.09 -3.71
N VAL A 75 7.41 7.18 -4.42
CA VAL A 75 7.02 8.54 -3.98
C VAL A 75 5.53 8.79 -4.24
N CYS A 76 4.75 9.06 -3.19
CA CYS A 76 3.34 9.44 -3.30
C CYS A 76 3.17 10.65 -4.24
N PRO A 77 2.20 10.66 -5.19
CA PRO A 77 2.02 11.79 -6.09
C PRO A 77 1.36 12.99 -5.42
N VAL A 78 0.80 12.79 -4.22
CA VAL A 78 0.01 13.77 -3.49
C VAL A 78 0.80 14.39 -2.35
N CYS A 79 1.38 13.59 -1.47
CA CYS A 79 2.11 14.12 -0.30
C CYS A 79 3.63 14.09 -0.45
N HIS A 80 4.15 13.63 -1.60
CA HIS A 80 5.58 13.51 -1.91
C HIS A 80 6.42 12.67 -0.93
N ARG A 81 5.79 12.01 0.04
CA ARG A 81 6.44 11.05 0.92
C ARG A 81 6.68 9.76 0.16
N THR A 82 7.85 9.16 0.35
CA THR A 82 8.08 7.76 -0.01
C THR A 82 7.13 6.90 0.82
N THR A 83 6.16 6.29 0.16
CA THR A 83 5.13 5.44 0.75
C THR A 83 5.07 4.14 -0.04
N PHE A 84 4.67 3.06 0.61
CA PHE A 84 4.39 1.81 -0.10
C PHE A 84 3.27 2.03 -1.11
N TRP A 85 3.55 1.74 -2.38
CA TRP A 85 2.75 2.27 -3.47
C TRP A 85 2.09 1.24 -4.34
N ILE A 86 2.51 -0.03 -4.37
CA ILE A 86 1.92 -0.96 -5.34
C ILE A 86 1.91 -2.35 -4.74
N ASP A 87 0.72 -2.88 -4.43
CA ASP A 87 0.53 -4.33 -4.35
C ASP A 87 0.60 -4.86 -5.79
N ILE A 88 1.76 -5.36 -6.20
CA ILE A 88 2.02 -5.83 -7.57
C ILE A 88 1.09 -6.99 -7.94
N ALA A 89 0.65 -7.78 -6.96
CA ALA A 89 -0.23 -8.92 -7.19
C ALA A 89 -1.71 -8.53 -7.33
N ARG A 90 -2.10 -7.34 -6.86
CA ARG A 90 -3.51 -6.91 -6.80
C ARG A 90 -3.81 -5.57 -7.48
N PHE A 91 -2.81 -4.94 -8.09
CA PHE A 91 -2.92 -3.62 -8.72
C PHE A 91 -3.61 -2.57 -7.82
N LYS A 92 -3.22 -2.55 -6.53
CA LYS A 92 -3.71 -1.56 -5.57
C LYS A 92 -2.58 -0.70 -5.04
N ALA A 93 -2.79 0.61 -5.07
CA ALA A 93 -1.93 1.61 -4.47
C ALA A 93 -2.67 2.30 -3.32
N MET A 94 -2.04 2.43 -2.16
CA MET A 94 -2.59 3.23 -1.06
C MET A 94 -1.46 3.90 -0.28
N CYS A 95 -1.52 5.22 -0.17
CA CYS A 95 -0.60 5.98 0.64
C CYS A 95 -0.90 5.77 2.13
N TYR A 96 0.02 5.14 2.85
CA TYR A 96 -0.10 4.91 4.30
C TYR A 96 0.38 6.09 5.15
N GLY A 97 0.74 7.22 4.53
CA GLY A 97 1.03 8.47 5.21
C GLY A 97 -0.16 8.92 6.08
N SER A 98 0.13 9.43 7.27
CA SER A 98 -0.85 9.68 8.35
C SER A 98 -2.07 10.52 7.99
N ALA A 99 -1.98 11.41 6.99
CA ALA A 99 -3.08 12.29 6.57
C ALA A 99 -3.46 12.17 5.08
N CYS A 100 -2.66 11.49 4.26
CA CYS A 100 -2.86 11.52 2.81
C CYS A 100 -3.93 10.53 2.36
N ALA A 101 -3.75 9.23 2.64
CA ALA A 101 -4.69 8.18 2.25
C ALA A 101 -5.07 8.15 0.75
N ALA A 102 -4.29 8.78 -0.14
CA ALA A 102 -4.51 8.71 -1.58
C ALA A 102 -4.38 7.26 -2.06
N TRP A 103 -5.24 6.85 -3.00
CA TRP A 103 -5.35 5.46 -3.44
C TRP A 103 -5.60 5.33 -4.94
N ILE A 104 -5.23 4.17 -5.48
CA ILE A 104 -5.52 3.70 -6.85
C ILE A 104 -5.91 2.22 -6.75
N GLU A 105 -6.97 1.79 -7.40
CA GLU A 105 -7.33 0.38 -7.49
C GLU A 105 -8.07 0.07 -8.79
N GLU A 106 -7.93 -1.15 -9.28
CA GLU A 106 -8.82 -1.66 -10.32
C GLU A 106 -10.27 -1.69 -9.83
N SER A 107 -11.19 -1.36 -10.74
CA SER A 107 -12.61 -1.41 -10.48
C SER A 107 -13.08 -2.85 -10.26
N SER A 108 -13.85 -3.06 -9.19
CA SER A 108 -14.49 -4.35 -8.92
C SER A 108 -15.74 -4.58 -9.77
N VAL A 109 -16.16 -3.60 -10.56
CA VAL A 109 -17.40 -3.61 -11.35
C VAL A 109 -17.11 -3.66 -12.85
N GLU A 110 -16.11 -2.92 -13.31
CA GLU A 110 -15.78 -2.76 -14.73
C GLU A 110 -14.34 -3.19 -14.97
N ALA A 111 -14.13 -4.10 -15.92
CA ALA A 111 -12.79 -4.53 -16.32
C ALA A 111 -12.04 -3.38 -17.00
N ASP A 112 -10.72 -3.35 -16.84
CA ASP A 112 -9.82 -2.34 -17.42
C ASP A 112 -10.10 -0.90 -16.99
N VAL A 113 -10.89 -0.70 -15.94
CA VAL A 113 -11.14 0.60 -15.31
C VAL A 113 -10.35 0.71 -14.02
N ILE A 114 -9.66 1.84 -13.86
CA ILE A 114 -8.89 2.16 -12.66
C ILE A 114 -9.58 3.31 -11.93
N ASN A 115 -9.90 3.07 -10.67
CA ASN A 115 -10.39 4.09 -9.76
C ASN A 115 -9.21 4.71 -9.02
N CYS A 116 -9.25 6.01 -8.79
CA CYS A 116 -8.32 6.70 -7.90
C CYS A 116 -9.04 7.74 -7.05
N GLY A 117 -8.47 8.05 -5.89
CA GLY A 117 -9.08 9.02 -5.00
C GLY A 117 -8.15 9.56 -3.94
N TRP A 118 -8.57 10.69 -3.38
CA TRP A 118 -7.90 11.35 -2.28
C TRP A 118 -8.95 11.78 -1.24
N PRO A 119 -9.18 10.97 -0.19
CA PRO A 119 -10.30 11.16 0.73
C PRO A 119 -10.37 12.54 1.43
N PRO A 120 -9.26 13.16 1.87
CA PRO A 120 -9.27 14.49 2.47
C PRO A 120 -9.91 15.58 1.59
N THR A 121 -9.88 15.43 0.26
CA THR A 121 -10.50 16.39 -0.68
C THR A 121 -11.82 15.89 -1.25
N GLN A 122 -12.32 14.74 -0.78
CA GLN A 122 -13.48 14.03 -1.35
C GLN A 122 -13.34 13.73 -2.85
N PHE A 123 -12.11 13.77 -3.37
CA PHE A 123 -11.84 13.52 -4.77
C PHE A 123 -11.88 12.03 -5.08
N SER A 124 -12.59 11.67 -6.15
CA SER A 124 -12.60 10.34 -6.75
C SER A 124 -12.76 10.48 -8.26
N GLU A 125 -12.01 9.71 -9.04
CA GLU A 125 -12.05 9.72 -10.50
C GLU A 125 -11.82 8.31 -11.05
N GLN A 126 -12.44 8.01 -12.19
CA GLN A 126 -12.22 6.78 -12.96
C GLN A 126 -11.40 7.10 -14.20
N VAL A 127 -10.41 6.27 -14.48
CA VAL A 127 -9.48 6.43 -15.60
C VAL A 127 -9.15 5.06 -16.22
N GLU A 128 -8.52 5.07 -17.39
CA GLU A 128 -8.21 3.85 -18.15
C GLU A 128 -6.84 3.26 -17.76
N THR A 129 -5.91 4.07 -17.23
CA THR A 129 -4.54 3.63 -16.95
C THR A 129 -4.03 4.09 -15.58
N ILE A 130 -3.05 3.37 -15.03
CA ILE A 130 -2.36 3.77 -13.80
C ILE A 130 -1.71 5.15 -13.99
N ASP A 131 -1.13 5.41 -15.16
CA ASP A 131 -0.50 6.70 -15.48
C ASP A 131 -1.50 7.86 -15.52
N ASP A 132 -2.74 7.61 -15.91
CA ASP A 132 -3.81 8.59 -15.84
C ASP A 132 -4.24 8.83 -14.40
N ALA A 133 -4.40 7.79 -13.59
CA ALA A 133 -4.74 7.90 -12.17
C ALA A 133 -3.68 8.73 -11.43
N MET A 134 -2.42 8.43 -11.75
CA MET A 134 -1.24 9.15 -11.29
C MET A 134 -1.26 10.64 -11.68
N ARG A 135 -1.65 10.97 -12.91
CA ARG A 135 -1.80 12.35 -13.37
C ARG A 135 -2.96 13.05 -12.67
N SER A 136 -4.11 12.39 -12.50
CA SER A 136 -5.26 12.92 -11.78
C SER A 136 -4.95 13.25 -10.33
N LEU A 137 -4.25 12.35 -9.62
CA LEU A 137 -3.83 12.59 -8.24
C LEU A 137 -2.86 13.79 -8.12
N ARG A 138 -1.89 13.93 -9.04
CA ARG A 138 -1.00 15.10 -9.07
C ARG A 138 -1.76 16.40 -9.33
N ARG A 139 -2.75 16.36 -10.23
CA ARG A 139 -3.58 17.52 -10.58
C ARG A 139 -4.36 18.03 -9.36
N ILE A 140 -5.04 17.14 -8.64
CA ILE A 140 -5.81 17.54 -7.46
C ILE A 140 -4.90 17.99 -6.31
N ALA A 141 -3.71 17.37 -6.14
CA ALA A 141 -2.72 17.81 -5.17
C ALA A 141 -2.24 19.24 -5.44
N ALA A 142 -1.88 19.55 -6.69
CA ALA A 142 -1.47 20.90 -7.08
C ALA A 142 -2.60 21.94 -6.91
N GLN A 143 -3.86 21.56 -7.15
CA GLN A 143 -5.02 22.42 -6.90
C GLN A 143 -5.20 22.70 -5.40
N ALA A 144 -5.08 21.68 -4.55
CA ALA A 144 -5.17 21.84 -3.10
C ALA A 144 -4.02 22.72 -2.55
N GLU A 145 -2.79 22.50 -3.01
CA GLU A 145 -1.64 23.32 -2.62
C GLU A 145 -1.82 24.79 -3.01
N ALA A 146 -2.31 25.05 -4.23
CA ALA A 146 -2.62 26.41 -4.69
C ALA A 146 -3.73 27.09 -3.86
N ALA A 147 -4.64 26.31 -3.27
CA ALA A 147 -5.67 26.77 -2.35
C ALA A 147 -5.19 26.93 -0.90
N GLY A 148 -3.91 26.65 -0.61
CA GLY A 148 -3.32 26.75 0.72
C GLY A 148 -3.56 25.52 1.61
N LEU A 149 -3.99 24.39 1.03
CA LEU A 149 -4.17 23.12 1.74
C LEU A 149 -2.92 22.26 1.55
N SER A 150 -2.33 21.77 2.64
CA SER A 150 -1.23 20.80 2.57
C SER A 150 -1.76 19.38 2.77
N ALA A 151 -1.26 18.42 1.97
CA ALA A 151 -1.55 17.00 2.15
C ALA A 151 -1.07 16.40 3.50
N LEU A 152 -0.41 17.21 4.33
CA LEU A 152 0.02 16.90 5.68
C LEU A 152 -0.95 17.42 6.75
N ASP A 153 -1.86 18.32 6.39
CA ASP A 153 -2.81 18.91 7.31
C ASP A 153 -3.99 17.96 7.54
N SER A 154 -4.30 17.69 8.80
CA SER A 154 -5.38 16.77 9.21
C SER A 154 -6.78 17.39 9.08
N ASN A 155 -6.87 18.66 8.68
CA ASN A 155 -8.10 19.45 8.63
C ASN A 155 -8.41 19.95 7.20
N ILE A 156 -8.30 19.09 6.19
CA ILE A 156 -8.74 19.43 4.84
C ILE A 156 -10.27 19.27 4.78
N GLN A 157 -10.99 20.40 4.74
CA GLN A 157 -12.36 20.46 4.24
C GLN A 157 -12.35 21.39 3.03
N ILE A 158 -12.71 20.85 1.86
CA ILE A 158 -12.96 21.65 0.66
C ILE A 158 -14.47 21.83 0.58
N ASP A 159 -14.94 23.08 0.64
CA ASP A 159 -16.34 23.41 0.35
C ASP A 159 -16.62 23.21 -1.16
N PRO A 160 -17.83 22.73 -1.50
CA PRO A 160 -18.18 22.17 -2.81
C PRO A 160 -18.14 23.14 -3.99
#